data_AF-A0AAE1R8F1-F1
#
_entry.id   AF-A0AAE1R8F1-F1
#
_cell.length_a   1.000
_cell.length_b   1.000
_cell.length_c   1.000
_cell.angle_alpha   90.00
_cell.angle_beta   90.00
_cell.angle_gamma   90.00
#
_symmetry.space_group_name_H-M   'P 1'
#
loop_
_entity.id
_entity.type
_entity.pdbx_description
1 polymer ?
#
loop_
_entity_poly.entity_id
_entity_poly.type
_entity_poly.pdbx_seq_one_letter_code
_entity_poly.pdbx_strand_id
1 'polypeptide(L)'
;MSKKVITREDWEKRLNDVNIRIEDTNRLVMNFLVTEGYVEAAEKFKMESGTDPDIDLATITDRMAVKKAVQSGNVEDAIEKVNDLNPEKLNECPYCSLPSGTVKLLRKVCSLCC
;
A
#
# COMPACT_ATOMS: atom_id res chain seq x y z
N MET A 1 22.48 -32.88 -9.98
CA MET A 1 21.57 -32.64 -8.84
C MET A 1 20.26 -33.37 -9.12
N SER A 2 19.88 -34.34 -8.30
CA SER A 2 18.59 -35.02 -8.46
C SER A 2 17.46 -34.11 -8.01
N LYS A 3 16.41 -33.96 -8.83
CA LYS A 3 15.20 -33.22 -8.43
C LYS A 3 14.53 -33.95 -7.27
N LYS A 4 14.29 -33.26 -6.16
CA LYS A 4 13.40 -33.76 -5.11
C LYS A 4 11.98 -33.83 -5.69
N VAL A 5 11.44 -35.03 -5.78
CA VAL A 5 10.04 -35.27 -6.10
C VAL A 5 9.29 -35.32 -4.76
N ILE A 6 8.30 -34.45 -4.60
CA ILE A 6 7.39 -34.44 -3.46
C ILE A 6 6.09 -35.08 -3.95
N THR A 7 5.63 -36.12 -3.25
CA THR A 7 4.34 -36.74 -3.58
C THR A 7 3.20 -35.86 -3.11
N ARG A 8 2.00 -36.11 -3.63
CA ARG A 8 0.81 -35.35 -3.24
C ARG A 8 0.52 -35.51 -1.74
N GLU A 9 0.65 -36.73 -1.22
CA GLU A 9 0.40 -37.04 0.19
C GLU A 9 1.38 -36.30 1.10
N ASP A 10 2.66 -36.26 0.73
CA ASP A 10 3.69 -35.52 1.47
C ASP A 10 3.45 -34.00 1.42
N TRP A 11 2.93 -33.48 0.30
CA TRP A 11 2.56 -32.07 0.18
C TRP A 11 1.37 -31.72 1.07
N GLU A 12 0.29 -32.51 1.01
CA GLU A 12 -0.91 -32.29 1.81
C GLU A 12 -0.62 -32.36 3.31
N LYS A 13 0.22 -33.32 3.74
CA LYS A 13 0.67 -33.40 5.13
C LYS A 13 1.40 -32.13 5.56
N ARG A 14 2.36 -31.68 4.77
CA ARG A 14 3.12 -30.46 5.06
C ARG A 14 2.24 -29.21 5.06
N LEU A 15 1.22 -29.16 4.19
CA LEU A 15 0.28 -28.06 4.15
C LEU A 15 -0.59 -28.00 5.41
N ASN A 16 -1.07 -29.15 5.90
CA ASN A 16 -1.87 -29.23 7.12
C ASN A 16 -1.06 -28.88 8.38
N ASP A 17 0.26 -29.13 8.37
CA ASP A 17 1.15 -28.76 9.47
C ASP A 17 1.41 -27.23 9.53
N VAL A 18 1.09 -26.48 8.48
CA VAL A 18 1.26 -25.02 8.46
C VAL A 18 0.08 -24.37 9.18
N ASN A 19 0.36 -23.83 10.37
CA ASN A 19 -0.62 -23.03 11.11
C ASN A 19 -0.48 -21.54 10.74
N ILE A 20 -1.45 -21.02 9.99
CA ILE A 20 -1.56 -19.58 9.69
C ILE A 20 -2.64 -18.99 10.58
N ARG A 21 -2.30 -17.92 11.28
CA ARG A 21 -3.27 -17.15 12.06
C ARG A 21 -4.18 -16.38 11.11
N ILE A 22 -5.49 -16.51 11.32
CA ILE A 22 -6.48 -15.82 10.49
C ILE A 22 -6.32 -14.30 10.59
N GLU A 23 -5.86 -13.81 11.75
CA GLU A 23 -5.57 -12.41 12.00
C GLU A 23 -4.46 -11.89 11.09
N ASP A 24 -3.39 -12.67 10.88
CA ASP A 24 -2.30 -12.29 9.98
C ASP A 24 -2.77 -12.24 8.53
N THR A 25 -3.69 -13.14 8.14
CA THR A 25 -4.29 -13.16 6.80
C THR A 25 -5.22 -11.96 6.62
N ASN A 26 -6.03 -11.64 7.63
CA ASN A 26 -6.94 -10.49 7.57
C ASN A 26 -6.18 -9.18 7.47
N ARG A 27 -5.06 -9.02 8.21
CA ARG A 27 -4.19 -7.84 8.08
C ARG A 27 -3.62 -7.71 6.67
N LEU A 28 -3.19 -8.82 6.07
CA LEU A 28 -2.68 -8.82 4.69
C LEU A 28 -3.77 -8.40 3.68
N VAL A 29 -4.98 -8.96 3.82
CA VAL A 29 -6.13 -8.60 2.96
C VAL A 29 -6.50 -7.13 3.14
N MET A 30 -6.58 -6.65 4.39
CA MET A 30 -6.88 -5.25 4.68
C MET A 30 -5.84 -4.31 4.06
N ASN A 31 -4.55 -4.61 4.23
CA ASN A 31 -3.47 -3.84 3.64
C ASN A 31 -3.58 -3.78 2.10
N PHE A 32 -3.89 -4.90 1.45
CA PHE A 32 -4.10 -4.95 0.01
C PHE A 32 -5.26 -4.05 -0.44
N LEU A 33 -6.43 -4.17 0.20
CA LEU A 33 -7.61 -3.38 -0.15
C LEU A 33 -7.35 -1.88 -0.01
N VAL A 34 -6.65 -1.49 1.04
CA VAL A 34 -6.28 -0.10 1.32
C VAL A 34 -5.25 0.43 0.31
N THR A 35 -4.23 -0.37 -0.01
CA THR A 35 -3.12 0.02 -0.91
C THR A 35 -3.56 0.14 -2.37
N GLU A 36 -4.49 -0.71 -2.80
CA GLU A 36 -5.08 -0.62 -4.14
C GLU A 36 -6.23 0.38 -4.24
N GLY A 37 -6.70 0.91 -3.11
CA GLY A 37 -7.71 1.96 -3.08
C GLY A 37 -9.15 1.45 -3.15
N TYR A 38 -9.40 0.20 -2.79
CA TYR A 38 -10.72 -0.41 -2.77
C TYR A 38 -11.49 -0.04 -1.48
N VAL A 39 -11.87 1.24 -1.36
CA VAL A 39 -12.48 1.80 -0.14
C VAL A 39 -13.71 1.01 0.33
N GLU A 40 -14.70 0.80 -0.55
CA GLU A 40 -15.93 0.07 -0.18
C GLU A 40 -15.66 -1.38 0.26
N ALA A 41 -14.67 -2.03 -0.36
CA ALA A 41 -14.29 -3.39 0.00
C ALA A 41 -13.58 -3.41 1.36
N ALA A 42 -12.70 -2.44 1.63
CA ALA A 42 -12.04 -2.29 2.91
C ALA A 42 -13.04 -2.03 4.06
N GLU A 43 -14.06 -1.20 3.84
CA GLU A 43 -15.12 -0.95 4.83
C GLU A 43 -15.92 -2.21 5.17
N LYS A 44 -16.38 -2.94 4.15
CA LYS A 44 -17.12 -4.19 4.36
C LYS A 44 -16.23 -5.24 5.03
N PHE A 45 -14.98 -5.36 4.58
CA PHE A 45 -14.03 -6.31 5.16
C PHE A 45 -13.72 -5.99 6.62
N LYS A 46 -13.59 -4.71 6.98
CA LYS A 46 -13.46 -4.27 8.38
C LYS A 46 -14.67 -4.71 9.22
N MET A 47 -15.88 -4.49 8.72
CA MET A 47 -17.12 -4.85 9.41
C MET A 47 -17.23 -6.37 9.65
N GLU A 48 -16.81 -7.19 8.68
CA GLU A 48 -16.90 -8.64 8.74
C GLU A 48 -15.76 -9.28 9.56
N SER A 49 -14.52 -8.78 9.41
CA SER A 49 -13.33 -9.38 10.00
C SER A 49 -12.92 -8.76 11.34
N GLY A 50 -13.49 -7.59 11.70
CA GLY A 50 -13.05 -6.80 12.85
C GLY A 50 -11.62 -6.26 12.73
N THR A 51 -11.02 -6.33 11.54
CA THR A 51 -9.65 -5.87 11.31
C THR A 51 -9.66 -4.39 10.96
N ASP A 52 -8.97 -3.57 11.75
CA ASP A 52 -8.81 -2.15 11.46
C ASP A 52 -7.70 -1.89 10.43
N PRO A 53 -7.87 -0.92 9.52
CA PRO A 53 -6.82 -0.47 8.63
C PRO A 53 -5.80 0.40 9.38
N ASP A 54 -4.54 0.33 8.95
CA ASP A 54 -3.45 1.15 9.52
C ASP A 54 -3.53 2.64 9.12
N ILE A 55 -4.35 2.97 8.12
CA ILE A 55 -4.61 4.34 7.68
C ILE A 55 -6.12 4.59 7.62
N ASP A 56 -6.52 5.86 7.78
CA ASP A 56 -7.90 6.26 7.66
C ASP A 56 -8.41 6.06 6.23
N LEU A 57 -9.52 5.33 6.09
CA LEU A 57 -10.14 5.01 4.80
C LEU A 57 -10.57 6.28 4.04
N ALA A 58 -10.88 7.37 4.76
CA ALA A 58 -11.20 8.66 4.14
C ALA A 58 -10.02 9.24 3.33
N THR A 59 -8.79 8.94 3.74
CA THR A 59 -7.56 9.46 3.10
C THR A 59 -7.12 8.65 1.87
N ILE A 60 -7.74 7.49 1.63
CA ILE A 60 -7.38 6.62 0.50
C ILE A 60 -7.67 7.31 -0.83
N THR A 61 -8.80 7.99 -0.94
CA THR A 61 -9.22 8.68 -2.18
C THR A 61 -8.15 9.67 -2.65
N ASP A 62 -7.62 10.45 -1.72
CA ASP A 62 -6.61 11.46 -2.03
C ASP A 62 -5.27 10.81 -2.43
N ARG A 63 -4.87 9.73 -1.75
CA ARG A 63 -3.67 8.95 -2.12
C ARG A 63 -3.80 8.33 -3.51
N MET A 64 -5.00 7.87 -3.88
CA MET A 64 -5.27 7.34 -5.21
C MET A 64 -5.23 8.43 -6.28
N ALA A 65 -5.70 9.64 -5.97
CA ALA A 65 -5.60 10.78 -6.86
C ALA A 65 -4.12 11.14 -7.17
N VAL A 66 -3.25 11.12 -6.16
CA VAL A 66 -1.80 11.27 -6.33
C VAL A 66 -1.20 10.12 -7.15
N LYS A 67 -1.50 8.85 -6.80
CA LYS A 67 -1.02 7.66 -7.53
C LYS A 67 -1.36 7.74 -9.01
N LYS A 68 -2.59 8.16 -9.35
CA LYS A 68 -3.06 8.31 -10.73
C LYS A 68 -2.33 9.42 -11.48
N ALA A 69 -2.13 10.59 -10.87
CA ALA A 69 -1.39 11.71 -11.49
C ALA A 69 0.08 11.33 -11.77
N VAL A 70 0.69 10.58 -10.86
CA VAL A 70 2.04 10.03 -11.05
C VAL A 70 2.09 9.03 -12.21
N GLN A 71 1.17 8.05 -12.22
CA GLN A 71 1.14 6.99 -13.24
C GLN A 71 0.82 7.52 -14.64
N SER A 72 0.05 8.61 -14.74
CA SER A 72 -0.25 9.27 -16.02
C SER A 72 0.90 10.15 -16.54
N GLY A 73 1.98 10.32 -15.78
CA GLY A 73 3.08 11.21 -16.12
C GLY A 73 2.77 12.69 -15.96
N ASN A 74 1.64 13.04 -15.33
CA ASN A 74 1.26 14.42 -15.06
C ASN A 74 1.93 14.91 -13.76
N VAL A 75 3.18 15.35 -13.90
CA VAL A 75 4.05 15.72 -12.78
C VAL A 75 3.54 16.97 -12.05
N GLU A 76 3.00 17.96 -12.76
CA GLU A 76 2.47 19.19 -12.16
C GLU A 76 1.25 18.91 -11.28
N ASP A 77 0.31 18.12 -11.79
CA ASP A 77 -0.89 17.70 -11.07
C ASP A 77 -0.56 16.79 -9.86
N ALA A 78 0.48 15.96 -9.97
CA ALA A 78 0.95 15.16 -8.85
C ALA A 78 1.58 16.02 -7.74
N ILE A 79 2.27 17.11 -8.10
CA ILE A 79 2.86 18.03 -7.13
C ILE A 79 1.78 18.80 -6.38
N GLU A 80 0.80 19.35 -7.10
CA GLU A 80 -0.32 20.10 -6.52
C GLU A 80 -1.09 19.23 -5.51
N LYS A 81 -1.52 18.03 -5.93
CA LYS A 81 -2.25 17.10 -5.05
C LYS A 81 -1.45 16.67 -3.81
N VAL A 82 -0.13 16.53 -3.91
CA VAL A 82 0.72 16.20 -2.75
C VAL A 82 0.81 17.39 -1.78
N ASN A 83 0.88 18.61 -2.30
CA ASN A 83 0.95 19.82 -1.48
C ASN A 83 -0.35 20.05 -0.70
N ASP A 84 -1.51 19.79 -1.34
CA ASP A 84 -2.82 19.88 -0.70
C ASP A 84 -2.99 18.86 0.43
N LEU A 85 -2.39 17.67 0.29
CA LEU A 85 -2.47 16.59 1.27
C LEU A 85 -1.54 16.75 2.48
N ASN A 86 -0.46 17.51 2.34
CA ASN A 86 0.53 17.64 3.42
C ASN A 86 1.23 19.00 3.39
N PRO A 87 0.54 20.09 3.75
CA PRO A 87 1.04 21.46 3.61
C PRO A 87 2.30 21.74 4.44
N GLU A 88 2.58 20.97 5.51
CA GLU A 88 3.73 21.22 6.40
C GLU A 88 5.05 20.57 5.94
N LYS A 89 5.03 19.59 5.02
CA LYS A 89 6.25 18.84 4.62
C LYS A 89 7.14 19.55 3.60
N LEU A 90 6.67 20.65 3.02
CA LEU A 90 7.47 21.47 2.09
C LEU A 90 8.58 22.25 2.80
N ASN A 91 8.44 22.55 4.10
CA ASN A 91 9.29 23.50 4.80
C ASN A 91 10.42 22.89 5.66
N GLU A 92 10.41 21.58 5.93
CA GLU A 92 11.43 20.93 6.78
C GLU A 92 12.58 20.28 6.02
N CYS A 93 12.57 20.30 4.68
CA CYS A 93 13.63 19.72 3.88
C CYS A 93 14.32 20.79 3.03
N PRO A 94 15.53 21.26 3.42
CA PRO A 94 16.31 22.25 2.67
C PRO A 94 16.66 21.85 1.23
N TYR A 95 16.38 20.60 0.85
CA TYR A 95 16.64 20.03 -0.47
C TYR A 95 15.39 19.97 -1.37
N CYS A 96 14.19 20.28 -0.85
CA CYS A 96 12.94 20.24 -1.61
C CYS A 96 12.76 21.45 -2.56
N SER A 97 13.54 22.51 -2.39
CA SER A 97 13.49 23.75 -3.17
C SER A 97 14.26 23.71 -4.51
N LEU A 98 14.76 22.55 -4.94
CA LEU A 98 15.50 22.42 -6.20
C LEU A 98 14.70 21.70 -7.29
N PRO A 99 14.84 22.09 -8.58
CA PRO A 99 14.11 21.52 -9.72
C PRO A 99 14.44 20.04 -10.03
N SER A 100 15.25 19.39 -9.18
CA SER A 100 15.61 17.98 -9.25
C SER A 100 14.97 17.14 -8.12
N GLY A 101 14.07 17.71 -7.32
CA GLY A 101 13.45 17.10 -6.14
C GLY A 101 12.35 16.06 -6.42
N THR A 102 11.81 16.03 -7.64
CA THR A 102 10.65 15.22 -8.04
C THR A 102 10.86 13.72 -7.87
N VAL A 103 12.05 13.20 -8.21
CA VAL A 103 12.34 11.76 -8.12
C VAL A 103 12.48 11.28 -6.66
N LYS A 104 12.99 12.13 -5.76
CA LYS A 104 13.13 11.79 -4.33
C LYS A 104 11.81 11.90 -3.57
N LEU A 105 10.95 12.86 -3.95
CA LEU A 105 9.59 12.98 -3.41
C LEU A 105 8.73 11.78 -3.83
N LEU A 106 8.79 11.39 -5.10
CA LEU A 106 8.18 10.15 -5.62
C LEU A 106 8.65 8.90 -4.87
N ARG A 107 9.95 8.80 -4.58
CA ARG A 107 10.52 7.66 -3.83
C ARG A 107 10.06 7.63 -2.36
N LYS A 108 9.83 8.80 -1.76
CA LYS A 108 9.33 8.93 -0.37
C LYS A 108 7.82 8.69 -0.28
N VAL A 109 7.04 9.15 -1.27
CA VAL A 109 5.61 8.84 -1.43
C VAL A 109 5.43 7.34 -1.67
N CYS A 110 6.26 6.74 -2.51
CA CYS A 110 6.25 5.29 -2.74
C CYS A 110 6.61 4.50 -1.46
N SER A 111 7.56 4.98 -0.63
CA SER A 111 7.88 4.35 0.67
C SER A 111 6.87 4.60 1.79
N LEU A 112 5.94 5.54 1.62
CA LEU A 112 4.81 5.76 2.53
C LEU A 112 3.57 4.96 2.07
N CYS A 113 3.59 4.42 0.85
CA CYS A 113 2.57 3.58 0.24
C CYS A 113 2.94 2.08 0.22
N CYS A 114 4.11 1.70 0.75
CA CYS A 114 4.54 0.30 0.92
C CYS A 114 4.96 0.07 2.37
#